data_AF-A0A545SGN8-F1
#
_entry.id   AF-A0A545SGN8-F1
#
_cell.length_a   1.000
_cell.length_b   1.000
_cell.length_c   1.000
_cell.angle_alpha   90.00
_cell.angle_beta   90.00
_cell.angle_gamma   90.00
#
_symmetry.space_group_name_H-M   'P 1'
#
loop_
_entity.id
_entity.type
_entity.pdbx_description
1 polymer ?
#
loop_
_entity_poly.entity_id
_entity_poly.type
_entity_poly.pdbx_seq_one_letter_code
_entity_poly.pdbx_strand_id
1 'polypeptide(L)' 'MEVEGKSIAPKALVSIIEQSKKAKVRVIIVQPEFSDKMAQSVAKALNVKIYKISTMSQNCGLNLVNFATMISQ' A
#
# COMPACT_ATOMS: atom_id res chain seq x y z
N MET A 1 7.40 9.28 -12.42
CA MET A 1 7.65 7.83 -12.52
C MET A 1 6.38 7.12 -12.09
N GLU A 2 5.57 6.74 -13.06
CA GLU A 2 4.33 5.98 -12.84
C GLU A 2 4.68 4.49 -12.96
N VAL A 3 4.44 3.72 -11.90
CA VAL A 3 4.67 2.27 -11.91
C VAL A 3 3.31 1.59 -11.80
N GLU A 4 2.54 1.74 -12.87
CA GLU A 4 1.23 1.10 -13.01
C GLU A 4 1.45 -0.40 -13.30
N GLY A 5 1.27 -1.25 -12.28
CA GLY A 5 1.25 -2.71 -12.40
C GLY A 5 2.56 -3.40 -12.81
N LYS A 6 3.66 -2.67 -13.06
CA LYS A 6 4.96 -3.26 -13.43
C LYS A 6 5.76 -3.73 -12.21
N SER A 7 6.34 -4.92 -12.33
CA SER A 7 7.29 -5.48 -11.37
C SER A 7 8.46 -4.51 -11.16
N ILE A 8 8.61 -3.97 -9.94
CA ILE A 8 9.69 -3.05 -9.59
C ILE A 8 11.00 -3.83 -9.47
N ALA A 9 12.09 -3.24 -9.99
CA ALA A 9 13.43 -3.83 -9.85
C ALA A 9 13.82 -4.00 -8.36
N PRO A 10 14.52 -5.08 -7.97
CA PRO A 10 14.84 -5.36 -6.56
C PRO A 10 15.49 -4.19 -5.81
N LYS A 11 16.38 -3.44 -6.46
CA LYS A 11 17.07 -2.29 -5.88
C LYS A 11 16.11 -1.14 -5.50
N ALA A 12 15.08 -0.91 -6.32
CA ALA A 12 14.07 0.09 -6.03
C ALA A 12 13.15 -0.35 -4.88
N LEU A 13 12.85 -1.65 -4.77
CA LEU A 13 12.09 -2.18 -3.64
C LEU A 13 12.82 -2.01 -2.30
N VAL A 14 14.15 -2.23 -2.27
CA VAL A 14 14.99 -1.95 -1.09
C VAL A 14 14.93 -0.46 -0.72
N SER A 15 15.06 0.43 -1.71
CA SER A 15 14.98 1.87 -1.46
C SER A 15 13.63 2.28 -0.88
N ILE A 16 12.52 1.72 -1.37
CA ILE A 16 11.17 1.97 -0.84
C ILE A 16 11.08 1.51 0.61
N ILE A 17 11.58 0.32 0.95
CA ILE A 17 11.59 -0.19 2.33
C ILE A 17 12.37 0.76 3.25
N GLU A 18 13.58 1.19 2.85
CA GLU A 18 14.38 2.10 3.67
C GLU A 18 13.72 3.46 3.89
N GLN A 19 13.16 4.04 2.83
CA GLN A 19 12.42 5.30 2.93
C GLN A 19 11.19 5.15 3.83
N SER A 20 10.48 4.01 3.72
CA SER A 20 9.30 3.73 4.54
C SER A 20 9.64 3.55 6.03
N LYS A 21 10.79 2.93 6.34
CA LYS A 21 11.31 2.84 7.71
C LYS A 21 11.63 4.22 8.28
N LYS A 22 12.31 5.07 7.51
CA LYS A 22 12.65 6.45 7.92
C LYS A 22 11.39 7.29 8.15
N ALA A 23 10.40 7.14 7.29
CA ALA A 23 9.10 7.81 7.41
C ALA A 23 8.18 7.18 8.47
N LYS A 24 8.57 6.07 9.12
CA LYS A 24 7.78 5.35 10.13
C LYS A 24 6.37 5.01 9.64
N VAL A 25 6.26 4.55 8.40
CA VAL A 25 4.98 4.12 7.82
C VAL A 25 4.36 3.04 8.69
N ARG A 26 3.06 3.15 8.98
CA ARG A 26 2.31 2.20 9.82
C ARG A 26 1.35 1.30 9.04
N VAL A 27 1.05 1.68 7.81
CA VAL A 27 0.03 1.04 6.97
C VAL A 27 0.46 1.05 5.52
N ILE A 28 0.18 -0.05 4.82
CA ILE A 28 0.27 -0.14 3.36
C ILE A 28 -1.14 -0.30 2.82
N ILE A 29 -1.51 0.52 1.84
CA ILE A 29 -2.83 0.47 1.21
C ILE A 29 -2.66 -0.07 -0.20
N VAL A 30 -3.47 -1.05 -0.56
CA VAL A 30 -3.50 -1.65 -1.91
C VAL A 30 -4.92 -1.65 -2.45
N GLN A 31 -5.02 -1.65 -3.77
CA GLN A 31 -6.29 -1.88 -4.45
C GLN A 31 -6.44 -3.39 -4.72
N PRO A 32 -7.50 -4.05 -4.26
CA PRO A 32 -7.70 -5.48 -4.50
C PRO A 32 -7.79 -5.86 -5.97
N GLU A 33 -8.07 -4.89 -6.84
CA GLU A 33 -8.09 -5.01 -8.31
C GLU A 33 -6.70 -5.33 -8.90
N PHE A 34 -5.62 -5.15 -8.13
CA PHE A 34 -4.24 -5.42 -8.56
C PHE A 34 -3.54 -6.44 -7.67
N SER A 35 -2.45 -7.02 -8.19
CA SER A 35 -1.61 -7.97 -7.44
C SER A 35 -0.94 -7.30 -6.24
N ASP A 36 -1.21 -7.81 -5.03
CA ASP A 36 -0.60 -7.31 -3.79
C ASP A 36 0.71 -8.01 -3.38
N LYS A 37 1.27 -8.91 -4.22
CA LYS A 37 2.47 -9.70 -3.88
C LYS A 37 3.66 -8.84 -3.41
N MET A 38 3.91 -7.73 -4.09
CA MET A 38 5.01 -6.83 -3.71
C MET A 38 4.71 -6.07 -2.43
N ALA A 39 3.46 -5.62 -2.26
CA ALA A 39 3.01 -4.98 -1.03
C ALA A 39 3.15 -5.94 0.18
N GLN A 40 2.90 -7.23 0.01
CA GLN A 40 3.15 -8.24 1.03
C GLN A 40 4.61 -8.35 1.42
N SER A 41 5.52 -8.35 0.45
CA SER A 41 6.97 -8.39 0.74
C SER A 41 7.42 -7.15 1.53
N VAL A 42 6.95 -5.97 1.13
CA VAL A 42 7.25 -4.71 1.84
C VAL A 42 6.62 -4.71 3.23
N ALA A 43 5.36 -5.13 3.37
CA ALA A 43 4.67 -5.21 4.66
C ALA A 43 5.37 -6.13 5.66
N LYS A 44 5.83 -7.30 5.20
CA LYS A 44 6.64 -8.22 6.01
C LYS A 44 7.96 -7.58 6.45
N ALA A 45 8.65 -6.89 5.54
CA ALA A 45 9.94 -6.23 5.85
C ALA A 45 9.81 -5.05 6.82
N LEU A 46 8.63 -4.43 6.87
CA LEU A 46 8.31 -3.28 7.75
C LEU A 46 7.52 -3.69 9.00
N ASN A 47 7.04 -4.93 9.07
CA ASN A 47 6.11 -5.42 10.08
C ASN A 47 4.84 -4.54 10.22
N VAL A 48 4.23 -4.17 9.09
CA VAL A 48 3.02 -3.33 9.02
C VAL A 48 1.82 -4.07 8.43
N LYS A 49 0.62 -3.55 8.71
CA LYS A 49 -0.63 -4.10 8.18
C LYS A 49 -0.88 -3.64 6.74
N ILE A 50 -1.53 -4.50 5.96
CA ILE A 50 -2.03 -4.18 4.61
C ILE A 50 -3.53 -3.98 4.69
N TYR A 51 -4.00 -2.88 4.12
CA TYR A 51 -5.43 -2.60 3.96
C TYR A 51 -5.77 -2.58 2.48
N LYS A 52 -6.88 -3.25 2.14
CA LYS A 52 -7.39 -3.35 0.77
C LYS A 52 -8.53 -2.35 0.60
N ILE A 53 -8.40 -1.42 -0.34
CA ILE A 53 -9.33 -0.32 -0.59
C ILE A 53 -9.63 -0.29 -2.09
N SER A 54 -10.88 -0.49 -2.49
CA SER A 54 -11.26 -0.62 -3.91
C SER A 54 -11.90 0.67 -4.44
N THR A 55 -11.31 1.25 -5.48
CA THR A 55 -11.86 2.44 -6.16
C THR A 55 -13.00 2.09 -7.11
N MET A 56 -13.11 0.82 -7.51
CA MET A 56 -14.18 0.29 -8.37
C MET A 56 -15.36 -0.31 -7.59
N SER A 57 -15.34 -0.24 -6.26
CA SER A 57 -16.45 -0.73 -5.44
C SER A 57 -17.70 0.12 -5.67
N GLN A 58 -18.87 -0.53 -5.74
CA GLN A 58 -20.18 0.16 -5.88
C GLN A 58 -20.43 1.19 -4.77
N ASN A 59 -19.68 1.11 -3.67
CA ASN A 59 -19.82 1.94 -2.48
C ASN A 59 -18.59 2.84 -2.26
N CYS A 60 -18.19 3.58 -3.30
CA CYS A 60 -17.04 4.50 -3.28
C CYS A 60 -17.03 5.44 -2.07
N GLY A 61 -18.18 5.97 -1.65
CA GLY A 61 -18.30 6.83 -0.46
C GLY A 61 -17.87 6.14 0.84
N LEU A 62 -18.30 4.89 1.07
CA LEU A 62 -17.87 4.10 2.22
C LEU A 62 -16.35 3.84 2.20
N ASN A 63 -15.80 3.64 1.01
CA ASN A 63 -14.38 3.39 0.81
C ASN A 63 -13.53 4.64 1.14
N LEU A 64 -14.02 5.85 0.81
CA LEU A 64 -13.41 7.13 1.25
C LEU A 64 -13.49 7.33 2.77
N VAL A 65 -14.63 7.00 3.40
CA VAL A 65 -14.77 7.09 4.87
C VAL A 65 -13.80 6.14 5.57
N ASN A 66 -13.67 4.91 5.07
CA ASN A 66 -12.70 3.95 5.58
C ASN A 66 -11.26 4.44 5.43
N PHE A 67 -10.92 5.02 4.28
CA PHE A 67 -9.60 5.64 4.05
C PHE A 67 -9.33 6.78 5.04
N ALA A 68 -10.28 7.71 5.21
CA ALA A 68 -10.17 8.84 6.13
C ALA A 68 -9.98 8.37 7.58
N THR A 69 -10.71 7.33 7.99
CA THR A 69 -10.60 6.74 9.33
C THR A 69 -9.21 6.12 9.57
N MET A 70 -8.59 5.52 8.54
CA MET A 70 -7.27 4.91 8.66
C MET A 70 -6.14 5.92 8.82
N ILE A 71 -6.22 7.07 8.14
CA ILE A 71 -5.16 8.10 8.21
C ILE A 71 -5.28 8.99 9.46
N SER A 72 -6.43 8.97 10.16
CA SER A 72 -6.68 9.78 11.35
C SER A 72 -6.14 9.17 12.67
N GLN A 73 -5.55 7.97 12.64
CA GLN A 73 -4.99 7.27 13.82
C GLN A 73 -3.47 7.36 13.91
#